data_AF-A0A6J5E0X1-F1
#
_entry.id   AF-A0A6J5E0X1-F1
#
_cell.length_a   1.000
_cell.length_b   1.000
_cell.length_c   1.000
_cell.angle_alpha   90.00
_cell.angle_beta   90.00
_cell.angle_gamma   90.00
#
_symmetry.space_group_name_H-M   'P 1'
#
loop_
_entity.id
_entity.type
_entity.pdbx_description
1 polymer ?
#
loop_
_entity_poly.entity_id
_entity_poly.type
_entity_poly.pdbx_seq_one_letter_code
_entity_poly.pdbx_strand_id
1 'polypeptide(L)'
;MKSLTIKDLSLTEQLDSRAMKAVRGGYIAFPYYPSQSFKFDNSKTVNAQQLVNQSMDISNVSNNGNAFTKNFDTTITPTMTGTNHVTVY
;
A
#
# COMPACT_ATOMS: atom_id res chain seq x y z
N MET A 1 32.05 -76.49 0.89
CA MET A 1 31.96 -75.36 -0.06
C MET A 1 31.16 -75.83 -1.27
N LYS A 2 29.97 -75.27 -1.52
CA LYS A 2 29.25 -75.48 -2.79
C LYS A 2 29.22 -74.13 -3.48
N SER A 3 29.98 -74.01 -4.57
CA SER A 3 30.05 -72.80 -5.39
C SER A 3 28.72 -72.63 -6.13
N LEU A 4 28.11 -71.44 -6.03
CA LEU A 4 26.95 -71.07 -6.84
C LEU A 4 27.47 -70.38 -8.10
N THR A 5 27.52 -71.11 -9.21
CA THR A 5 27.96 -70.58 -10.51
C THR A 5 26.79 -69.85 -11.16
N ILE A 6 26.86 -68.52 -11.26
CA ILE A 6 25.94 -67.73 -12.09
C ILE A 6 26.50 -67.75 -13.52
N LYS A 7 25.95 -68.63 -14.35
CA LYS A 7 26.12 -68.58 -15.81
C LYS A 7 25.23 -67.48 -16.33
N ASP A 8 25.82 -66.47 -16.98
CA ASP A 8 25.17 -65.38 -17.73
C ASP A 8 23.71 -65.07 -17.33
N LEU A 9 23.52 -64.00 -16.55
CA LEU A 9 22.20 -63.47 -16.25
C LEU A 9 21.62 -62.78 -17.51
N SER A 10 21.22 -63.59 -18.49
CA SER A 10 20.50 -63.21 -19.70
C SER A 10 19.06 -63.70 -19.66
N LEU A 11 18.49 -63.84 -18.46
CA LEU A 11 17.05 -63.98 -18.31
C LEU A 11 16.41 -62.68 -18.80
N THR A 12 15.77 -62.78 -19.96
CA THR A 12 14.81 -61.76 -20.42
C THR A 12 13.57 -61.93 -19.54
N GLU A 13 13.61 -61.44 -18.31
CA GLU A 13 12.40 -61.38 -17.50
C GLU A 13 11.48 -60.31 -18.09
N GLN A 14 10.30 -60.74 -18.53
CA GLN A 14 9.24 -59.80 -18.88
C GLN A 14 8.78 -59.13 -17.59
N LEU A 15 9.28 -57.91 -17.38
CA LEU A 15 8.78 -57.04 -16.34
C LEU A 15 7.31 -56.73 -16.65
N ASP A 16 6.42 -57.15 -15.77
CA ASP A 16 5.01 -56.77 -15.88
C ASP A 16 4.84 -55.24 -15.72
N SER A 17 3.67 -54.74 -16.10
CA SER A 17 3.36 -53.31 -16.04
C SER A 17 3.58 -52.66 -14.67
N ARG A 18 3.42 -53.42 -13.57
CA ARG A 18 3.61 -52.98 -12.18
C ARG A 18 5.10 -52.96 -11.80
N ALA A 19 5.87 -53.97 -12.18
CA ALA A 19 7.32 -53.99 -12.00
C ALA A 19 7.96 -52.84 -12.80
N MET A 20 7.51 -52.63 -14.04
CA MET A 20 7.92 -51.48 -14.85
C MET A 20 7.53 -50.15 -14.20
N LYS A 21 6.43 -50.04 -13.45
CA LYS A 21 6.10 -48.81 -12.69
C LYS A 21 7.09 -48.52 -11.57
N ALA A 22 7.59 -49.55 -10.87
CA ALA A 22 8.57 -49.36 -9.80
C ALA A 22 9.93 -48.85 -10.33
N VAL A 23 10.37 -49.33 -11.49
CA VAL A 23 11.64 -48.90 -12.14
C VAL A 23 11.63 -47.40 -12.49
N ARG A 24 10.50 -46.87 -12.95
CA ARG A 24 10.31 -45.43 -13.28
C ARG A 24 9.86 -44.57 -12.09
N GLY A 25 9.97 -45.08 -10.85
CA GLY A 25 9.72 -44.30 -9.63
C GLY A 25 8.28 -44.24 -9.15
N GLY A 26 7.38 -45.06 -9.69
CA GLY A 26 5.99 -45.13 -9.25
C GLY A 26 5.18 -43.84 -9.49
N TYR A 27 3.95 -43.80 -8.97
CA TYR A 27 3.12 -42.60 -9.01
C TYR A 27 3.57 -41.66 -7.88
N ILE A 28 4.31 -40.60 -8.23
CA ILE A 28 4.60 -39.52 -7.29
C ILE A 28 3.36 -38.62 -7.27
N ALA A 29 2.52 -38.77 -6.24
CA ALA A 29 1.49 -37.77 -5.96
C ALA A 29 2.21 -36.43 -5.76
N PHE A 30 1.86 -35.43 -6.58
CA PHE A 30 2.47 -34.11 -6.51
C PHE A 30 2.48 -33.64 -5.05
N PRO A 31 3.63 -33.24 -4.48
CA PRO A 31 3.68 -32.77 -3.11
C PRO A 31 2.75 -31.56 -2.98
N TYR A 32 1.82 -31.64 -2.04
CA TYR A 32 0.90 -30.55 -1.73
C TYR A 32 1.71 -29.42 -1.07
N TYR A 33 2.01 -28.37 -1.84
CA TYR A 33 2.63 -27.18 -1.30
C TYR A 33 1.58 -26.32 -0.58
N PRO A 34 1.87 -25.81 0.63
CA PRO A 34 0.96 -24.90 1.29
C PRO A 34 0.73 -23.66 0.45
N SER A 35 -0.53 -23.25 0.33
CA SER A 35 -0.88 -21.99 -0.32
C SER A 35 -0.39 -20.83 0.54
N GLN A 36 0.60 -20.09 0.06
CA GLN A 36 1.09 -18.89 0.73
C GLN A 36 0.12 -17.75 0.46
N SER A 37 -0.70 -17.42 1.46
CA SER A 37 -1.57 -16.24 1.44
C SER A 37 -0.80 -15.02 1.94
N PHE A 38 -0.51 -14.08 1.04
CA PHE A 38 0.05 -12.78 1.41
C PHE A 38 -1.09 -11.78 1.56
N LYS A 39 -1.30 -11.27 2.78
CA LYS A 39 -2.21 -10.15 3.04
C LYS A 39 -1.41 -8.86 2.92
N PHE A 40 -1.67 -8.08 1.87
CA PHE A 40 -1.11 -6.74 1.72
C PHE A 40 -2.09 -5.73 2.29
N ASP A 41 -1.64 -4.97 3.28
CA ASP A 41 -2.38 -3.82 3.77
C ASP A 41 -2.10 -2.62 2.85
N ASN A 42 -3.13 -2.22 2.11
CA ASN A 42 -3.08 -1.07 1.21
C ASN A 42 -3.66 0.19 1.84
N SER A 43 -3.98 0.17 3.14
CA SER A 43 -4.56 1.32 3.82
C SER A 43 -3.67 2.56 3.66
N LYS A 44 -4.31 3.68 3.33
CA LYS A 44 -3.70 5.01 3.20
C LYS A 44 -4.53 5.93 4.08
N THR A 45 -4.08 6.14 5.32
CA THR A 45 -4.77 7.04 6.24
C THR A 45 -4.04 8.36 6.29
N VAL A 46 -4.75 9.46 6.01
CA VAL A 46 -4.23 10.81 6.19
C VAL A 46 -5.05 11.51 7.26
N ASN A 47 -4.40 11.83 8.37
CA ASN A 47 -4.96 12.68 9.42
C ASN A 47 -4.40 14.09 9.25
N ALA A 48 -5.17 14.98 8.62
CA ALA A 48 -4.78 16.37 8.42
C ALA A 48 -5.70 17.28 9.23
N GLN A 49 -5.17 17.87 10.30
CA GLN A 49 -5.84 18.94 11.04
C GLN A 49 -5.50 20.26 10.39
N GLN A 50 -6.50 21.04 9.96
CA GLN A 50 -6.30 22.37 9.39
C GLN A 50 -7.11 23.39 10.16
N LEU A 51 -6.42 24.39 10.71
CA LEU A 51 -7.02 25.50 11.45
C LEU A 51 -6.54 26.81 10.82
N VAL A 52 -7.49 27.62 10.34
CA VAL A 52 -7.24 29.02 10.00
C VAL A 52 -7.76 29.84 11.17
N ASN A 53 -6.86 30.58 11.83
CA ASN A 53 -7.22 31.55 12.85
C ASN A 53 -6.78 32.94 12.37
N GLN A 54 -7.75 33.81 12.09
CA GLN A 54 -7.49 35.14 11.57
C GLN A 54 -8.22 36.18 12.42
N SER A 55 -7.49 37.22 12.82
CA SER A 55 -8.03 38.39 13.52
C SER A 55 -7.63 39.65 12.77
N MET A 56 -8.56 40.59 12.67
CA MET A 56 -8.32 41.90 12.09
C MET A 56 -8.81 42.98 13.05
N ASP A 57 -7.93 43.92 13.36
CA ASP A 57 -8.25 45.09 14.18
C ASP A 57 -7.93 46.36 13.38
N ILE A 58 -8.91 47.26 13.29
CA ILE A 58 -8.82 48.49 12.52
C ILE A 58 -9.31 49.63 13.40
N SER A 59 -8.37 50.48 13.79
CA SER A 59 -8.64 51.73 14.49
C SER A 59 -8.48 52.90 13.53
N ASN A 60 -9.56 53.66 13.32
CA ASN A 60 -9.56 54.87 12.52
C ASN A 60 -10.07 56.06 13.32
N VAL A 61 -9.33 57.17 13.27
CA VAL A 61 -9.72 58.44 13.88
C VAL A 61 -9.93 59.46 12.77
N SER A 62 -11.14 59.49 12.22
CA SER A 62 -11.57 60.52 11.27
C SER A 62 -12.20 61.69 12.03
N ASN A 63 -11.63 62.90 11.85
CA ASN A 63 -11.99 64.16 12.50
C ASN A 63 -11.63 64.25 14.01
N ASN A 64 -10.66 65.11 14.33
CA ASN A 64 -10.19 65.37 15.69
C ASN A 64 -10.56 66.80 16.14
N GLY A 65 -11.86 67.11 16.18
CA GLY A 65 -12.37 68.33 16.82
C GLY A 65 -12.15 69.65 16.08
N ASN A 66 -11.87 69.65 14.78
CA ASN A 66 -11.64 70.89 14.03
C ASN A 66 -12.96 71.54 13.56
N ALA A 67 -13.30 72.70 14.12
CA ALA A 67 -14.34 73.57 13.56
C ALA A 67 -13.94 74.02 12.14
N PHE A 68 -14.91 74.03 11.21
CA PHE A 68 -14.76 74.46 9.80
C PHE A 68 -14.02 73.50 8.84
N THR A 69 -13.92 72.22 9.18
CA THR A 69 -13.35 71.22 8.26
C THR A 69 -14.42 70.47 7.47
N LYS A 70 -14.18 70.26 6.17
CA LYS A 70 -15.06 69.56 5.22
C LYS A 70 -14.21 68.53 4.45
N ASN A 71 -14.81 67.41 4.04
CA ASN A 71 -14.19 66.33 3.25
C ASN A 71 -13.14 65.46 3.99
N PHE A 72 -13.47 64.90 5.16
CA PHE A 72 -12.66 63.85 5.79
C PHE A 72 -13.17 62.44 5.45
N ASP A 73 -13.25 62.13 4.15
CA ASP A 73 -13.72 60.83 3.70
C ASP A 73 -12.62 59.79 3.95
N THR A 74 -12.84 58.92 4.94
CA THR A 74 -11.94 57.79 5.20
C THR A 74 -12.61 56.52 4.72
N THR A 75 -12.12 55.98 3.61
CA THR A 75 -12.59 54.71 3.04
C THR A 75 -11.65 53.60 3.47
N ILE A 76 -12.15 52.65 4.27
CA ILE A 76 -11.39 51.48 4.71
C ILE A 76 -12.09 50.24 4.14
N THR A 77 -11.40 49.55 3.23
CA THR A 77 -11.90 48.34 2.56
C THR A 77 -10.96 47.16 2.86
N PRO A 78 -11.00 46.60 4.07
CA PRO A 78 -10.16 45.47 4.39
C PRO A 78 -10.71 44.19 3.77
N THR A 79 -9.81 43.32 3.32
CA THR A 79 -10.14 41.98 2.84
C THR A 79 -9.27 40.97 3.56
N MET A 80 -9.88 39.93 4.13
CA MET A 80 -9.17 38.85 4.81
C MET A 80 -9.61 37.53 4.19
N THR A 81 -8.66 36.85 3.54
CA THR A 81 -8.90 35.55 2.93
C THR A 81 -8.09 34.51 3.67
N GLY A 82 -8.76 33.48 4.19
CA GLY A 82 -8.15 32.34 4.85
C GLY A 82 -8.50 31.07 4.11
N THR A 83 -7.49 30.38 3.57
CA THR A 83 -7.70 29.12 2.85
C THR A 83 -6.91 28.00 3.51
N ASN A 84 -7.59 26.86 3.66
CA ASN A 84 -7.05 25.60 4.14
C ASN A 84 -7.29 24.57 3.04
N HIS A 85 -6.23 23.91 2.58
CA HIS A 85 -6.32 22.91 1.52
C HIS A 85 -5.56 21.64 1.91
N VAL A 86 -6.26 20.50 1.97
CA VAL A 86 -5.64 19.17 2.10
C VAL A 86 -5.76 18.47 0.76
N THR A 87 -4.63 18.14 0.13
CA THR A 87 -4.59 17.26 -1.05
C THR A 87 -3.92 15.95 -0.66
N VAL A 88 -4.58 14.83 -0.96
CA VAL A 88 -4.02 13.48 -0.80
C VAL A 88 -4.04 12.81 -2.17
N TYR A 89 -2.93 12.14 -2.53
CA TYR A 89 -2.76 11.37 -3.77
C TYR A 89 -2.58 9.88 -3.46
#